data_AF-A0A317FZ90-F1
#
_entry.id   AF-A0A317FZ90-F1
#
_cell.length_a   1.000
_cell.length_b   1.000
_cell.length_c   1.000
_cell.angle_alpha   90.00
_cell.angle_beta   90.00
_cell.angle_gamma   90.00
#
_symmetry.space_group_name_H-M   'P 1'
#
loop_
_entity.id
_entity.type
_entity.pdbx_description
1 polymer ?
#
loop_
_entity_poly.entity_id
_entity_poly.type
_entity_poly.pdbx_seq_one_letter_code
_entity_poly.pdbx_strand_id
1 'polypeptide(L)'
;MELRTAASPKDVRYYDTKRLREEFLVEKVFFEDDIKLVYSHIDRIIFGGAMPVNKELKLEAGEELRAQYFLERRELGIINIGGDGTVTADGEVYEIAARDGMYIGKGTKDIVFASKDPKNPAKFYMCSGPAHMTYPTKRILKDSKATKEYDVEIKPENKKELGSMEDANHRTINKYILPGQVESCQLEMGMTHLEPGSVWNTMPCHTHDRRMEVYLYFDMPEDAFVTHYMGEPQETRHIIMRNEQAVISPSWSIHAGSGSRNYTFIWGMVGENQDFDDMDEVRMQDLL
;
A
#
# COMPACT_ATOMS: atom_id res chain seq x y z
N MET A 1 8.64 4.08 -15.91
CA MET A 1 7.66 4.08 -14.79
C MET A 1 6.44 4.87 -15.24
N GLU A 2 5.23 4.58 -14.75
CA GLU A 2 4.09 5.48 -15.04
C GLU A 2 4.12 6.65 -14.06
N LEU A 3 4.02 7.90 -14.55
CA LEU A 3 4.10 9.09 -13.71
C LEU A 3 2.71 9.69 -13.47
N ARG A 4 2.39 10.03 -12.22
CA ARG A 4 1.18 10.77 -11.83
C ARG A 4 1.56 12.08 -11.15
N THR A 5 1.01 13.19 -11.63
CA THR A 5 1.28 14.52 -11.07
C THR A 5 0.44 14.77 -9.82
N ALA A 6 0.85 15.75 -9.00
CA ALA A 6 0.00 16.24 -7.93
C ALA A 6 -1.22 16.98 -8.50
N ALA A 7 -2.33 16.96 -7.76
CA ALA A 7 -3.57 17.63 -8.13
C ALA A 7 -4.08 18.50 -6.98
N SER A 8 -4.60 19.67 -7.31
CA SER A 8 -5.22 20.60 -6.36
C SER A 8 -6.70 20.28 -6.15
N PRO A 9 -7.24 20.38 -4.92
CA PRO A 9 -8.67 20.19 -4.69
C PRO A 9 -9.54 21.15 -5.53
N LYS A 10 -9.03 22.36 -5.81
CA LYS A 10 -9.72 23.37 -6.64
C LYS A 10 -9.95 22.91 -8.09
N ASP A 11 -9.07 22.04 -8.59
CA ASP A 11 -9.16 21.49 -9.94
C ASP A 11 -9.98 20.20 -9.94
N VAL A 12 -9.72 19.31 -8.97
CA VAL A 12 -10.33 17.97 -8.88
C VAL A 12 -11.85 18.03 -8.73
N ARG A 13 -12.39 19.07 -8.08
CA ARG A 13 -13.86 19.24 -7.97
C ARG A 13 -14.57 19.32 -9.33
N TYR A 14 -13.86 19.65 -10.42
CA TYR A 14 -14.42 19.71 -11.77
C TYR A 14 -14.13 18.47 -12.62
N TYR A 15 -13.42 17.49 -12.08
CA TYR A 15 -13.07 16.29 -12.82
C TYR A 15 -14.29 15.41 -13.03
N ASP A 16 -14.46 14.94 -14.26
CA ASP A 16 -15.41 13.88 -14.56
C ASP A 16 -14.87 12.51 -14.12
N THR A 17 -15.70 11.47 -14.24
CA THR A 17 -15.34 10.10 -13.87
C THR A 17 -14.08 9.60 -14.57
N LYS A 18 -13.91 9.93 -15.86
CA LYS A 18 -12.77 9.46 -16.63
C LYS A 18 -11.49 10.13 -16.13
N ARG A 19 -11.54 11.43 -15.91
CA ARG A 19 -10.41 12.23 -15.42
C ARG A 19 -9.98 11.83 -14.01
N LEU A 20 -10.93 11.54 -13.11
CA LEU A 20 -10.61 11.00 -11.77
C LEU A 20 -9.84 9.68 -11.86
N ARG A 21 -10.28 8.76 -12.73
CA ARG A 21 -9.59 7.48 -12.94
C ARG A 21 -8.20 7.67 -13.56
N GLU A 22 -8.09 8.51 -14.57
CA GLU A 22 -6.81 8.84 -15.22
C GLU A 22 -5.77 9.42 -14.27
N GLU A 23 -6.19 10.14 -13.22
CA GLU A 23 -5.28 10.81 -12.29
C GLU A 23 -4.97 9.97 -11.05
N PHE A 24 -5.97 9.30 -10.47
CA PHE A 24 -5.81 8.66 -9.16
C PHE A 24 -5.84 7.13 -9.20
N LEU A 25 -6.49 6.52 -10.19
CA LEU A 25 -6.63 5.05 -10.27
C LEU A 25 -5.48 4.41 -11.05
N VAL A 26 -4.96 3.31 -10.51
CA VAL A 26 -4.08 2.36 -11.19
C VAL A 26 -4.87 1.08 -11.45
N GLU A 27 -5.27 0.89 -12.71
CA GLU A 27 -6.21 -0.16 -13.09
C GLU A 27 -5.66 -1.58 -13.05
N LYS A 28 -4.33 -1.73 -13.18
CA LYS A 28 -3.66 -3.03 -13.12
C LYS A 28 -2.31 -2.87 -12.45
N VAL A 29 -2.12 -3.58 -11.34
CA VAL A 29 -0.90 -3.52 -10.52
C VAL A 29 0.00 -4.72 -10.77
N PHE A 30 -0.56 -5.89 -11.08
CA PHE A 30 0.19 -7.12 -11.29
C PHE A 30 0.14 -7.59 -12.75
N PHE A 31 1.31 -7.84 -13.32
CA PHE A 31 1.51 -8.34 -14.68
C PHE A 31 2.44 -9.55 -14.59
N GLU A 32 2.09 -10.63 -15.28
CA GLU A 32 2.91 -11.85 -15.27
C GLU A 32 4.31 -11.54 -15.78
N ASP A 33 5.32 -11.96 -15.02
CA ASP A 33 6.73 -11.81 -15.37
C ASP A 33 7.16 -10.35 -15.62
N ASP A 34 6.55 -9.40 -14.91
CA ASP A 34 6.86 -7.97 -15.00
C ASP A 34 6.72 -7.23 -13.66
N ILE A 35 7.41 -6.09 -13.56
CA ILE A 35 7.30 -5.14 -12.45
C ILE A 35 6.63 -3.87 -12.96
N LYS A 36 5.41 -3.59 -12.48
CA LYS A 36 4.71 -2.34 -12.78
C LYS A 36 4.87 -1.38 -11.60
N LEU A 37 5.45 -0.21 -11.88
CA LEU A 37 5.63 0.86 -10.91
C LEU A 37 4.95 2.15 -11.38
N VAL A 38 4.36 2.86 -10.41
CA VAL A 38 3.76 4.19 -10.57
C VAL A 38 4.48 5.16 -9.64
N TYR A 39 4.96 6.27 -10.21
CA TYR A 39 5.58 7.37 -9.51
C TYR A 39 4.55 8.49 -9.33
N SER A 40 4.05 8.68 -8.11
CA SER A 40 3.27 9.86 -7.74
C SER A 40 4.18 11.01 -7.33
N HIS A 41 3.94 12.23 -7.84
CA HIS A 41 4.62 13.43 -7.35
C HIS A 41 4.18 13.86 -5.94
N ILE A 42 3.08 13.31 -5.42
CA ILE A 42 2.64 13.52 -4.03
C ILE A 42 3.58 12.72 -3.12
N ASP A 43 4.37 13.43 -2.31
CA ASP A 43 5.47 12.91 -1.47
C ASP A 43 6.50 12.02 -2.16
N ARG A 44 6.49 12.04 -3.49
CA ARG A 44 7.36 11.24 -4.35
C ARG A 44 7.28 9.74 -4.11
N ILE A 45 6.16 9.24 -3.61
CA ILE A 45 5.94 7.81 -3.40
C ILE A 45 5.98 7.08 -4.74
N ILE A 46 6.65 5.93 -4.75
CA ILE A 46 6.55 4.95 -5.83
C ILE A 46 5.85 3.72 -5.28
N PHE A 47 4.84 3.24 -5.98
CA PHE A 47 4.12 2.03 -5.58
C PHE A 47 3.79 1.17 -6.80
N GLY A 48 3.49 -0.10 -6.56
CA GLY A 48 3.22 -1.02 -7.65
C GLY A 48 3.33 -2.49 -7.26
N GLY A 49 3.46 -3.35 -8.26
CA GLY A 49 3.46 -4.79 -8.09
C GLY A 49 4.55 -5.48 -8.90
N ALA A 50 5.16 -6.51 -8.31
CA ALA A 50 5.97 -7.51 -9.02
C ALA A 50 5.27 -8.87 -8.93
N MET A 51 5.03 -9.51 -10.07
CA MET A 51 4.43 -10.84 -10.14
C MET A 51 5.31 -11.80 -10.97
N PRO A 52 6.39 -12.33 -10.38
CA PRO A 52 7.21 -13.34 -11.05
C PRO A 52 6.41 -14.62 -11.23
N VAL A 53 6.42 -15.21 -12.43
CA VAL A 53 5.75 -16.48 -12.72
C VAL A 53 6.78 -17.48 -13.22
N ASN A 54 7.36 -17.23 -14.40
CA ASN A 54 8.30 -18.12 -15.07
C ASN A 54 9.75 -17.64 -14.97
N LYS A 55 9.97 -16.39 -14.54
CA LYS A 55 11.31 -15.82 -14.38
C LYS A 55 11.42 -14.95 -13.13
N GLU A 56 12.66 -14.80 -12.68
CA GLU A 56 12.99 -13.82 -11.65
C GLU A 56 12.88 -12.39 -12.20
N LEU A 57 12.46 -11.46 -11.34
CA LEU A 57 12.28 -10.06 -11.69
C LEU A 57 13.22 -9.19 -10.88
N LYS A 58 14.13 -8.48 -11.55
CA LYS A 58 15.05 -7.54 -10.91
C LYS A 58 14.41 -6.15 -10.82
N LEU A 59 14.48 -5.53 -9.65
CA LEU A 59 14.07 -4.14 -9.46
C LEU A 59 15.16 -3.21 -9.97
N GLU A 60 14.86 -2.49 -11.05
CA GLU A 60 15.79 -1.55 -11.66
C GLU A 60 15.44 -0.10 -11.31
N ALA A 61 16.46 0.77 -11.27
CA ALA A 61 16.24 2.21 -11.21
C ALA A 61 15.70 2.69 -12.57
N GLY A 62 14.46 3.19 -12.59
CA GLY A 62 13.96 3.92 -13.75
C GLY A 62 14.73 5.21 -13.99
N GLU A 63 14.75 5.70 -15.24
CA GLU A 63 15.42 6.96 -15.60
C GLU A 63 14.90 8.17 -14.80
N GLU A 64 13.63 8.10 -14.38
CA GLU A 64 12.94 9.12 -13.60
C GLU A 64 13.60 9.37 -12.24
N LEU A 65 14.32 8.39 -11.69
CA LEU A 65 14.98 8.50 -10.39
C LEU A 65 16.36 9.17 -10.48
N ARG A 66 17.01 9.16 -11.64
CA ARG A 66 18.39 9.63 -11.81
C ARG A 66 19.35 9.06 -10.75
N ALA A 67 19.17 7.78 -10.42
CA ALA A 67 19.93 7.04 -9.43
C ALA A 67 20.66 5.86 -10.09
N GLN A 68 21.74 5.39 -9.48
CA GLN A 68 22.49 4.22 -9.96
C GLN A 68 21.75 2.90 -9.72
N TYR A 69 20.94 2.84 -8.67
CA TYR A 69 20.11 1.70 -8.28
C TYR A 69 18.89 2.17 -7.48
N PHE A 70 17.84 1.35 -7.41
CA PHE A 70 16.51 1.81 -7.01
C PHE A 70 16.48 2.41 -5.58
N LEU A 71 17.19 1.79 -4.62
CA LEU A 71 17.24 2.23 -3.22
C LEU A 71 18.48 3.07 -2.84
N GLU A 72 19.14 3.72 -3.80
CA GLU A 72 20.28 4.62 -3.49
C GLU A 72 19.89 5.71 -2.46
N ARG A 73 18.66 6.22 -2.59
CA ARG A 73 18.09 7.30 -1.76
C ARG A 73 16.63 7.04 -1.39
N ARG A 74 16.23 5.78 -1.31
CA ARG A 74 14.85 5.35 -1.05
C ARG A 74 14.82 4.17 -0.09
N GLU A 75 13.70 3.97 0.58
CA GLU A 75 13.36 2.76 1.32
C GLU A 75 12.21 2.03 0.61
N LEU A 76 12.01 0.74 0.92
CA LEU A 76 11.01 -0.10 0.27
C LEU A 76 10.28 -0.96 1.29
N GLY A 77 8.96 -0.88 1.29
CA GLY A 77 8.08 -1.83 1.97
C GLY A 77 7.41 -2.74 0.95
N ILE A 78 7.28 -4.02 1.30
CA ILE A 78 6.69 -5.08 0.47
C ILE A 78 5.69 -5.84 1.32
N ILE A 79 4.54 -6.18 0.74
CA ILE A 79 3.58 -7.16 1.29
C ILE A 79 3.22 -8.14 0.17
N ASN A 80 3.35 -9.44 0.42
CA ASN A 80 3.00 -10.46 -0.55
C ASN A 80 1.50 -10.81 -0.45
N ILE A 81 0.73 -10.50 -1.49
CA ILE A 81 -0.71 -10.83 -1.55
C ILE A 81 -1.02 -12.10 -2.36
N GLY A 82 -0.01 -12.77 -2.90
CA GLY A 82 -0.14 -13.98 -3.72
C GLY A 82 0.25 -15.25 -2.96
N GLY A 83 0.73 -16.24 -3.71
CA GLY A 83 1.38 -17.43 -3.13
C GLY A 83 2.78 -17.15 -2.62
N ASP A 84 3.46 -18.16 -2.09
CA ASP A 84 4.78 -17.99 -1.49
C ASP A 84 5.85 -17.62 -2.53
N GLY A 85 6.78 -16.76 -2.13
CA GLY A 85 7.90 -16.36 -2.98
C GLY A 85 9.16 -16.03 -2.20
N THR A 86 10.13 -15.49 -2.91
CA THR A 86 11.38 -15.01 -2.34
C THR A 86 11.70 -13.60 -2.82
N VAL A 87 12.32 -12.83 -1.93
CA VAL A 87 12.97 -11.56 -2.24
C VAL A 87 14.45 -11.74 -1.92
N THR A 88 15.32 -11.52 -2.90
CA THR A 88 16.77 -11.51 -2.70
C THR A 88 17.23 -10.06 -2.63
N ALA A 89 17.92 -9.67 -1.56
CA ALA A 89 18.49 -8.33 -1.37
C ALA A 89 20.00 -8.42 -1.15
N ASP A 90 20.79 -7.88 -2.08
CA ASP A 90 22.26 -7.94 -2.10
C ASP A 90 22.82 -9.37 -1.87
N GLY A 91 22.15 -10.37 -2.45
CA GLY A 91 22.52 -11.79 -2.37
C GLY A 91 21.93 -12.57 -1.18
N GLU A 92 21.37 -11.90 -0.17
CA GLU A 92 20.65 -12.57 0.92
C GLU A 92 19.22 -12.90 0.47
N VAL A 93 18.80 -14.16 0.65
CA VAL A 93 17.48 -14.66 0.21
C VAL A 93 16.50 -14.68 1.38
N TYR A 94 15.38 -13.99 1.21
CA TYR A 94 14.30 -13.92 2.18
C TYR A 94 13.08 -14.66 1.63
N GLU A 95 12.59 -15.67 2.35
CA GLU A 95 11.33 -16.31 2.01
C GLU A 95 10.17 -15.47 2.53
N ILE A 96 9.28 -15.03 1.65
CA ILE A 96 8.14 -14.19 1.98
C ILE A 96 6.88 -14.99 1.65
N ALA A 97 6.25 -15.54 2.70
CA ALA A 97 5.01 -16.30 2.55
C ALA A 97 3.84 -15.40 2.17
N ALA A 98 2.73 -16.01 1.77
CA ALA A 98 1.47 -15.28 1.59
C ALA A 98 1.13 -14.44 2.84
N ARG A 99 0.82 -13.17 2.64
CA ARG A 99 0.51 -12.17 3.67
C ARG A 99 1.68 -11.80 4.60
N ASP A 100 2.89 -12.29 4.39
CA ASP A 100 4.07 -11.73 5.05
C ASP A 100 4.57 -10.49 4.30
N GLY A 101 5.40 -9.70 4.96
CA GLY A 101 5.98 -8.48 4.40
C GLY A 101 7.49 -8.40 4.57
N MET A 102 8.06 -7.31 4.05
CA MET A 102 9.48 -7.02 4.14
C MET A 102 9.70 -5.51 4.08
N TYR A 103 10.65 -5.03 4.86
CA TYR A 103 11.22 -3.70 4.75
C TYR A 103 12.66 -3.82 4.27
N ILE A 104 13.05 -3.03 3.27
CA ILE A 104 14.40 -2.92 2.74
C ILE A 104 14.85 -1.47 2.87
N GLY A 105 15.92 -1.29 3.62
CA GLY A 105 16.48 0.03 3.89
C GLY A 105 17.22 0.64 2.70
N LYS A 106 17.44 1.95 2.80
CA LYS A 106 18.29 2.70 1.88
C LYS A 106 19.68 2.06 1.74
N GLY A 107 20.13 1.94 0.50
CA GLY A 107 21.49 1.52 0.16
C GLY A 107 21.59 0.15 -0.48
N THR A 108 20.55 -0.69 -0.36
CA THR A 108 20.48 -1.99 -1.04
C THR A 108 20.48 -1.82 -2.55
N LYS A 109 21.34 -2.57 -3.26
CA LYS A 109 21.61 -2.37 -4.68
C LYS A 109 20.83 -3.32 -5.57
N ASP A 110 20.90 -4.60 -5.26
CA ASP A 110 20.35 -5.67 -6.07
C ASP A 110 19.16 -6.30 -5.37
N ILE A 111 17.95 -6.06 -5.91
CA ILE A 111 16.70 -6.63 -5.38
C ILE A 111 16.06 -7.48 -6.48
N VAL A 112 15.77 -8.74 -6.18
CA VAL A 112 15.21 -9.71 -7.11
C VAL A 112 14.01 -10.42 -6.48
N PHE A 113 12.93 -10.56 -7.24
CA PHE A 113 11.70 -11.23 -6.84
C PHE A 113 11.54 -12.56 -7.58
N ALA A 114 11.12 -13.60 -6.88
CA ALA A 114 10.77 -14.89 -7.47
C ALA A 114 9.55 -15.53 -6.78
N SER A 115 8.85 -16.41 -7.51
CA SER A 115 7.76 -17.23 -6.98
C SER A 115 8.26 -18.64 -6.66
N LYS A 116 7.77 -19.25 -5.58
CA LYS A 116 8.07 -20.65 -5.27
C LYS A 116 7.30 -21.62 -6.17
N ASP A 117 6.08 -21.25 -6.59
CA ASP A 117 5.24 -22.04 -7.48
C ASP A 117 4.65 -21.16 -8.61
N PRO A 118 4.98 -21.40 -9.89
CA PRO A 118 4.40 -20.63 -11.01
C PRO A 118 2.88 -20.78 -11.14
N LYS A 119 2.28 -21.84 -10.57
CA LYS A 119 0.81 -22.04 -10.60
C LYS A 119 0.09 -21.23 -9.53
N ASN A 120 0.81 -20.78 -8.51
CA ASN A 120 0.31 -19.91 -7.46
C ASN A 120 1.37 -18.82 -7.20
N PRO A 121 1.56 -17.89 -8.15
CA PRO A 121 2.66 -16.94 -8.09
C PRO A 121 2.51 -15.99 -6.90
N ALA A 122 3.65 -15.58 -6.35
CA ALA A 122 3.73 -14.47 -5.42
C ALA A 122 3.33 -13.17 -6.13
N LYS A 123 2.67 -12.29 -5.38
CA LYS A 123 2.25 -10.96 -5.83
C LYS A 123 2.76 -9.94 -4.84
N PHE A 124 3.96 -9.44 -5.08
CA PHE A 124 4.63 -8.50 -4.18
C PHE A 124 4.11 -7.08 -4.45
N TYR A 125 3.17 -6.62 -3.62
CA TYR A 125 2.81 -5.21 -3.60
C TYR A 125 3.89 -4.43 -2.87
N MET A 126 4.29 -3.28 -3.40
CA MET A 126 5.38 -2.49 -2.86
C MET A 126 5.07 -1.01 -2.82
N CYS A 127 5.58 -0.35 -1.78
CA CYS A 127 5.58 1.11 -1.61
C CYS A 127 6.99 1.58 -1.27
N SER A 128 7.42 2.70 -1.85
CA SER A 128 8.76 3.25 -1.68
C SER A 128 8.71 4.76 -1.52
N GLY A 129 9.21 5.24 -0.38
CA GLY A 129 9.43 6.65 -0.10
C GLY A 129 10.91 7.03 -0.23
N PRO A 130 11.24 8.32 -0.45
CA PRO A 130 12.60 8.82 -0.26
C PRO A 130 13.12 8.51 1.16
N ALA A 131 14.39 8.16 1.28
CA ALA A 131 14.99 7.86 2.57
C ALA A 131 16.31 8.62 2.72
N HIS A 132 16.56 9.11 3.94
CA HIS A 132 17.76 9.88 4.27
C HIS A 132 18.66 9.17 5.28
N MET A 133 18.10 8.19 5.99
CA MET A 133 18.81 7.28 6.89
C MET A 133 18.73 5.86 6.34
N THR A 134 19.72 5.03 6.67
CA THR A 134 19.64 3.58 6.42
C THR A 134 19.17 2.91 7.70
N TYR A 135 18.02 2.23 7.61
CA TYR A 135 17.52 1.31 8.62
C TYR A 135 17.73 -0.15 8.17
N PRO A 136 17.83 -1.11 9.11
CA PRO A 136 18.10 -2.50 8.77
C PRO A 136 16.95 -3.15 8.01
N THR A 137 17.27 -3.97 7.02
CA THR A 137 16.30 -4.84 6.33
C THR A 137 15.65 -5.81 7.31
N LYS A 138 14.31 -5.92 7.26
CA LYS A 138 13.52 -6.79 8.12
C LYS A 138 12.50 -7.59 7.32
N ARG A 139 12.34 -8.87 7.64
CA ARG A 139 11.19 -9.67 7.19
C ARG A 139 10.10 -9.60 8.25
N ILE A 140 8.88 -9.29 7.82
CA ILE A 140 7.74 -9.03 8.70
C ILE A 140 6.82 -10.23 8.62
N LEU A 141 6.66 -10.93 9.73
CA LEU A 141 5.85 -12.13 9.85
C LEU A 141 4.48 -11.76 10.41
N LYS A 142 3.42 -11.98 9.64
CA LYS A 142 2.06 -11.68 10.10
C LYS A 142 1.63 -12.66 11.19
N ASP A 143 1.72 -13.95 10.93
CA ASP A 143 1.20 -15.00 11.82
C ASP A 143 2.26 -16.00 12.30
N SER A 144 3.42 -16.06 11.62
CA SER A 144 4.51 -16.98 11.93
C SER A 144 5.45 -16.46 13.02
N LYS A 145 6.21 -17.37 13.64
CA LYS A 145 7.22 -17.04 14.64
C LYS A 145 8.56 -16.68 14.02
N ALA A 146 9.25 -15.73 14.64
CA ALA A 146 10.59 -15.32 14.24
C ALA A 146 11.56 -16.51 14.32
N THR A 147 12.33 -16.72 13.26
CA THR A 147 13.33 -17.79 13.15
C THR A 147 14.72 -17.26 12.78
N LYS A 148 14.79 -16.00 12.34
CA LYS A 148 16.00 -15.29 11.91
C LYS A 148 16.09 -13.95 12.63
N GLU A 149 17.30 -13.40 12.73
CA GLU A 149 17.54 -12.10 13.40
C GLU A 149 16.86 -10.92 12.68
N TYR A 150 16.69 -11.05 11.36
CA TYR A 150 15.97 -10.07 10.56
C TYR A 150 14.44 -10.22 10.64
N ASP A 151 13.91 -11.22 11.34
CA ASP A 151 12.47 -11.41 11.47
C ASP A 151 11.89 -10.46 12.51
N VAL A 152 10.71 -9.93 12.20
CA VAL A 152 9.87 -9.14 13.11
C VAL A 152 8.47 -9.71 13.06
N GLU A 153 7.95 -10.19 14.19
CA GLU A 153 6.55 -10.55 14.32
C GLU A 153 5.71 -9.28 14.46
N ILE A 154 4.56 -9.21 13.80
CA ILE A 154 3.62 -8.10 14.05
C ILE A 154 3.19 -8.15 15.52
N LYS A 155 3.47 -7.07 16.24
CA LYS A 155 3.21 -6.97 17.67
C LYS A 155 1.71 -7.04 17.97
N PRO A 156 1.28 -7.61 19.11
CA PRO A 156 -0.14 -7.68 19.47
C PRO A 156 -0.84 -6.31 19.44
N GLU A 157 -0.19 -5.25 19.92
CA GLU A 157 -0.72 -3.89 19.91
C GLU A 157 -0.94 -3.32 18.50
N ASN A 158 -0.25 -3.88 17.50
CA ASN A 158 -0.31 -3.51 16.08
C ASN A 158 -1.26 -4.41 15.27
N LYS A 159 -1.93 -5.36 15.94
CA LYS A 159 -3.09 -6.10 15.44
C LYS A 159 -4.35 -5.55 16.10
N LYS A 160 -5.13 -4.76 15.37
CA LYS A 160 -6.33 -4.09 15.89
C LYS A 160 -7.58 -4.67 15.24
N GLU A 161 -8.41 -5.33 16.05
CA GLU A 161 -9.79 -5.64 15.67
C GLU A 161 -10.67 -4.46 16.07
N LEU A 162 -11.41 -3.91 15.11
CA LEU A 162 -12.20 -2.69 15.27
C LEU A 162 -13.55 -2.83 14.58
N GLY A 163 -14.48 -1.96 14.97
CA GLY A 163 -15.79 -1.86 14.34
C GLY A 163 -16.77 -2.94 14.81
N SER A 164 -17.90 -3.02 14.11
CA SER A 164 -19.01 -3.92 14.41
C SER A 164 -19.71 -4.36 13.12
N MET A 165 -20.50 -5.44 13.20
CA MET A 165 -21.32 -5.87 12.08
C MET A 165 -22.46 -4.88 11.82
N GLU A 166 -23.01 -4.31 12.89
CA GLU A 166 -24.09 -3.33 12.88
C GLU A 166 -23.72 -2.06 12.12
N ASP A 167 -22.47 -1.61 12.24
CA ASP A 167 -21.91 -0.48 11.51
C ASP A 167 -21.33 -0.88 10.14
N ALA A 168 -21.42 -2.17 9.79
CA ALA A 168 -20.85 -2.79 8.60
C ALA A 168 -19.36 -2.47 8.40
N ASN A 169 -18.60 -2.37 9.48
CA ASN A 169 -17.17 -2.00 9.48
C ASN A 169 -16.29 -2.91 10.35
N HIS A 170 -16.78 -4.08 10.77
CA HIS A 170 -15.98 -5.06 11.52
C HIS A 170 -14.78 -5.52 10.68
N ARG A 171 -13.58 -5.28 11.20
CA ARG A 171 -12.32 -5.45 10.47
C ARG A 171 -11.13 -5.71 11.39
N THR A 172 -10.12 -6.34 10.82
CA THR A 172 -8.82 -6.59 11.47
C THR A 172 -7.71 -5.86 10.73
N ILE A 173 -7.06 -4.92 11.41
CA ILE A 173 -5.90 -4.16 10.92
C ILE A 173 -4.62 -4.84 11.41
N ASN A 174 -3.70 -5.12 10.49
CA ASN A 174 -2.34 -5.56 10.79
C ASN A 174 -1.37 -4.48 10.31
N LYS A 175 -0.68 -3.80 11.24
CA LYS A 175 0.31 -2.77 10.88
C LYS A 175 1.68 -3.41 10.68
N TYR A 176 2.26 -3.26 9.49
CA TYR A 176 3.51 -3.95 9.08
C TYR A 176 4.72 -3.08 9.34
N ILE A 177 4.71 -1.86 8.79
CA ILE A 177 5.79 -0.88 8.94
C ILE A 177 5.21 0.31 9.68
N LEU A 178 5.73 0.56 10.88
CA LEU A 178 5.40 1.70 11.72
C LEU A 178 6.45 1.86 12.82
N PRO A 179 6.60 3.08 13.38
CA PRO A 179 7.51 3.34 14.50
C PRO A 179 7.32 2.35 15.66
N GLY A 180 8.45 1.89 16.23
CA GLY A 180 8.47 0.95 17.34
C GLY A 180 8.28 -0.51 16.94
N GLN A 181 8.00 -0.85 15.68
CA GLN A 181 8.02 -2.24 15.17
C GLN A 181 9.07 -2.42 14.08
N VAL A 182 8.99 -1.60 13.02
CA VAL A 182 9.99 -1.53 11.95
C VAL A 182 10.30 -0.07 11.73
N GLU A 183 11.51 0.33 12.12
CA GLU A 183 11.98 1.70 11.93
C GLU A 183 12.17 1.99 10.43
N SER A 184 11.67 3.15 9.99
CA SER A 184 11.70 3.64 8.62
C SER A 184 11.91 5.16 8.64
N CYS A 185 12.22 5.78 7.50
CA CYS A 185 12.37 7.24 7.43
C CYS A 185 11.01 7.95 7.45
N GLN A 186 10.06 7.42 6.67
CA GLN A 186 8.72 7.99 6.54
C GLN A 186 7.67 6.96 6.13
N LEU A 187 8.09 5.84 5.54
CA LEU A 187 7.17 4.83 5.04
C LEU A 187 6.45 4.11 6.19
N GLU A 188 5.13 4.14 6.15
CA GLU A 188 4.26 3.29 6.95
C GLU A 188 3.41 2.41 6.04
N MET A 189 3.13 1.18 6.47
CA MET A 189 2.30 0.25 5.71
C MET A 189 1.51 -0.66 6.63
N GLY A 190 0.31 -1.02 6.20
CA GLY A 190 -0.48 -2.05 6.85
C GLY A 190 -1.49 -2.69 5.92
N MET A 191 -2.09 -3.77 6.40
CA MET A 191 -3.10 -4.53 5.69
C MET A 191 -4.31 -4.73 6.58
N THR A 192 -5.48 -4.43 6.04
CA THR A 192 -6.76 -4.50 6.74
C THR A 192 -7.66 -5.48 6.02
N HIS A 193 -8.19 -6.45 6.77
CA HIS A 193 -9.19 -7.41 6.30
C HIS A 193 -10.56 -7.01 6.85
N LEU A 194 -11.57 -6.91 5.99
CA LEU A 194 -12.95 -6.73 6.42
C LEU A 194 -13.60 -8.10 6.61
N GLU A 195 -14.27 -8.28 7.75
CA GLU A 195 -14.97 -9.50 8.06
C GLU A 195 -16.21 -9.67 7.14
N PRO A 196 -16.65 -10.90 6.86
CA PRO A 196 -17.84 -11.15 6.04
C PRO A 196 -19.07 -10.39 6.56
N GLY A 197 -19.73 -9.62 5.68
CA GLY A 197 -20.86 -8.75 6.04
C GLY A 197 -20.48 -7.29 6.28
N SER A 198 -19.20 -7.01 6.51
CA SER A 198 -18.67 -5.65 6.59
C SER A 198 -18.16 -5.16 5.24
N VAL A 199 -18.42 -3.89 4.96
CA VAL A 199 -18.10 -3.26 3.67
C VAL A 199 -17.37 -1.93 3.81
N TRP A 200 -17.42 -1.30 4.97
CA TRP A 200 -16.80 0.00 5.21
C TRP A 200 -15.39 -0.12 5.76
N ASN A 201 -14.42 0.50 5.08
CA ASN A 201 -13.16 0.91 5.69
C ASN A 201 -13.21 2.40 6.07
N THR A 202 -12.28 2.81 6.94
CA THR A 202 -12.00 4.22 7.31
C THR A 202 -13.27 5.08 7.47
N MET A 203 -14.21 4.57 8.26
CA MET A 203 -15.47 5.24 8.56
C MET A 203 -15.73 5.20 10.07
N PRO A 204 -15.79 6.35 10.77
CA PRO A 204 -15.68 7.74 10.28
C PRO A 204 -14.36 8.05 9.55
N CYS A 205 -14.43 8.88 8.51
CA CYS A 205 -13.27 9.27 7.70
C CYS A 205 -12.51 10.45 8.31
N HIS A 206 -11.32 10.71 7.78
CA HIS A 206 -10.43 11.78 8.19
C HIS A 206 -9.59 12.25 7.00
N THR A 207 -8.87 13.35 7.19
CA THR A 207 -7.76 13.77 6.32
C THR A 207 -6.46 13.83 7.13
N HIS A 208 -5.32 13.94 6.45
CA HIS A 208 -4.03 14.17 7.11
C HIS A 208 -3.17 15.10 6.23
N ASP A 209 -3.17 16.40 6.53
CA ASP A 209 -2.51 17.39 5.65
C ASP A 209 -0.98 17.19 5.54
N ARG A 210 -0.37 16.53 6.52
CA ARG A 210 1.09 16.27 6.61
C ARG A 210 1.54 14.96 5.96
N ARG A 211 0.60 14.13 5.48
CA ARG A 211 0.88 12.79 4.92
C ARG A 211 0.03 12.52 3.69
N MET A 212 0.35 11.48 2.93
CA MET A 212 -0.45 11.01 1.81
C MET A 212 -0.54 9.49 1.87
N GLU A 213 -1.61 8.91 1.30
CA GLU A 213 -1.80 7.47 1.29
C GLU A 213 -2.01 6.91 -0.13
N VAL A 214 -1.66 5.63 -0.29
CA VAL A 214 -2.02 4.81 -1.44
C VAL A 214 -2.69 3.54 -0.95
N TYR A 215 -3.79 3.17 -1.60
CA TYR A 215 -4.59 1.99 -1.25
C TYR A 215 -4.51 0.97 -2.36
N LEU A 216 -4.33 -0.32 -2.04
CA LEU A 216 -4.55 -1.44 -2.95
C LEU A 216 -5.70 -2.30 -2.41
N TYR A 217 -6.77 -2.45 -3.18
CA TYR A 217 -7.91 -3.32 -2.84
C TYR A 217 -7.75 -4.70 -3.50
N PHE A 218 -7.96 -5.78 -2.75
CA PHE A 218 -7.84 -7.16 -3.23
C PHE A 218 -8.69 -8.14 -2.41
N ASP A 219 -8.57 -9.45 -2.68
CA ASP A 219 -9.43 -10.50 -2.13
C ASP A 219 -10.92 -10.26 -2.41
N MET A 220 -11.22 -9.78 -3.63
CA MET A 220 -12.57 -9.53 -4.09
C MET A 220 -13.00 -10.51 -5.19
N PRO A 221 -14.24 -11.01 -5.15
CA PRO A 221 -14.85 -11.70 -6.29
C PRO A 221 -14.84 -10.84 -7.57
N GLU A 222 -14.84 -11.49 -8.73
CA GLU A 222 -14.77 -10.81 -10.04
C GLU A 222 -15.91 -9.79 -10.27
N ASP A 223 -17.11 -10.10 -9.78
CA ASP A 223 -18.30 -9.24 -9.89
C ASP A 223 -18.40 -8.19 -8.77
N ALA A 224 -17.50 -8.20 -7.80
CA ALA A 224 -17.48 -7.23 -6.70
C ALA A 224 -16.76 -5.92 -7.08
N PHE A 225 -17.01 -4.88 -6.29
CA PHE A 225 -16.31 -3.60 -6.38
C PHE A 225 -16.22 -2.92 -5.02
N VAL A 226 -15.31 -1.95 -4.93
CA VAL A 226 -15.30 -0.93 -3.89
C VAL A 226 -15.62 0.42 -4.51
N THR A 227 -16.55 1.15 -3.89
CA THR A 227 -16.70 2.59 -4.10
C THR A 227 -15.69 3.28 -3.19
N HIS A 228 -14.54 3.65 -3.73
CA HIS A 228 -13.55 4.40 -2.98
C HIS A 228 -13.93 5.89 -2.99
N TYR A 229 -14.17 6.44 -1.81
CA TYR A 229 -14.49 7.84 -1.60
C TYR A 229 -13.20 8.63 -1.39
N MET A 230 -13.12 9.73 -2.12
CA MET A 230 -12.02 10.68 -2.12
C MET A 230 -12.57 12.11 -2.21
N GLY A 231 -11.72 13.13 -2.20
CA GLY A 231 -12.17 14.52 -2.22
C GLY A 231 -11.98 15.23 -0.88
N GLU A 232 -12.12 16.56 -0.88
CA GLU A 232 -12.30 17.29 0.38
C GLU A 232 -13.63 16.84 1.03
N PRO A 233 -13.75 16.86 2.38
CA PRO A 233 -14.96 16.39 3.07
C PRO A 233 -16.28 17.01 2.59
N GLN A 234 -16.24 18.26 2.09
CA GLN A 234 -17.42 18.98 1.56
C GLN A 234 -17.58 18.90 0.04
N GLU A 235 -16.75 18.13 -0.64
CA GLU A 235 -16.75 18.00 -2.11
C GLU A 235 -16.33 16.58 -2.49
N THR A 236 -16.97 15.58 -1.87
CA THR A 236 -16.54 14.19 -2.08
C THR A 236 -16.80 13.72 -3.50
N ARG A 237 -15.97 12.78 -3.94
CA ARG A 237 -16.04 12.07 -5.23
C ARG A 237 -15.81 10.60 -4.95
N HIS A 238 -16.02 9.78 -5.98
CA HIS A 238 -15.72 8.37 -5.86
C HIS A 238 -15.08 7.78 -7.12
N ILE A 239 -14.40 6.67 -6.92
CA ILE A 239 -13.87 5.81 -7.97
C ILE A 239 -14.38 4.39 -7.71
N ILE A 240 -15.03 3.79 -8.71
CA ILE A 240 -15.36 2.36 -8.67
C ILE A 240 -14.09 1.56 -8.97
N MET A 241 -13.68 0.76 -8.00
CA MET A 241 -12.47 -0.06 -8.02
C MET A 241 -12.80 -1.55 -8.04
N ARG A 242 -11.94 -2.32 -8.70
CA ARG A 242 -12.02 -3.78 -8.86
C ARG A 242 -10.85 -4.47 -8.15
N ASN A 243 -10.85 -5.80 -8.17
CA ASN A 243 -9.81 -6.60 -7.53
C ASN A 243 -8.43 -6.22 -8.06
N GLU A 244 -7.47 -6.09 -7.15
CA GLU A 244 -6.06 -5.76 -7.42
C GLU A 244 -5.84 -4.41 -8.13
N GLN A 245 -6.72 -3.44 -7.85
CA GLN A 245 -6.56 -2.04 -8.27
C GLN A 245 -6.07 -1.16 -7.12
N ALA A 246 -5.25 -0.17 -7.45
CA ALA A 246 -4.72 0.77 -6.48
C ALA A 246 -5.18 2.21 -6.74
N VAL A 247 -5.22 3.04 -5.70
CA VAL A 247 -5.64 4.44 -5.78
C VAL A 247 -4.75 5.34 -4.94
N ILE A 248 -4.45 6.52 -5.46
CA ILE A 248 -3.68 7.57 -4.80
C ILE A 248 -4.65 8.49 -4.05
N SER A 249 -4.40 8.70 -2.75
CA SER A 249 -5.11 9.69 -1.93
C SER A 249 -4.16 10.86 -1.59
N PRO A 250 -4.37 12.05 -2.19
CA PRO A 250 -3.69 13.27 -1.77
C PRO A 250 -3.97 13.64 -0.31
N SER A 251 -3.09 14.42 0.32
CA SER A 251 -3.19 14.84 1.73
C SER A 251 -4.49 15.54 2.11
N TRP A 252 -5.02 16.36 1.19
CA TRP A 252 -6.27 17.11 1.35
C TRP A 252 -7.53 16.22 1.17
N SER A 253 -7.36 14.98 0.72
CA SER A 253 -8.45 14.07 0.38
C SER A 253 -8.76 13.13 1.54
N ILE A 254 -10.05 12.86 1.77
CA ILE A 254 -10.46 11.68 2.52
C ILE A 254 -10.05 10.41 1.76
N HIS A 255 -10.01 9.29 2.46
CA HIS A 255 -9.80 7.97 1.89
C HIS A 255 -10.67 6.96 2.63
N ALA A 256 -11.89 6.78 2.14
CA ALA A 256 -12.82 5.77 2.65
C ALA A 256 -13.32 4.88 1.52
N GLY A 257 -14.03 3.82 1.85
CA GLY A 257 -14.38 2.79 0.88
C GLY A 257 -15.54 1.94 1.35
N SER A 258 -16.53 1.75 0.49
CA SER A 258 -17.62 0.80 0.69
C SER A 258 -17.63 -0.26 -0.40
N GLY A 259 -17.51 -1.53 0.01
CA GLY A 259 -17.54 -2.68 -0.88
C GLY A 259 -18.96 -3.13 -1.22
N SER A 260 -19.13 -3.78 -2.38
CA SER A 260 -20.33 -4.60 -2.66
C SER A 260 -20.28 -5.96 -1.95
N ARG A 261 -19.11 -6.34 -1.45
CA ARG A 261 -18.79 -7.53 -0.63
C ARG A 261 -17.65 -7.15 0.34
N ASN A 262 -17.30 -8.05 1.26
CA ASN A 262 -16.08 -7.89 2.05
C ASN A 262 -14.84 -8.00 1.15
N TYR A 263 -13.75 -7.38 1.57
CA TYR A 263 -12.49 -7.28 0.83
C TYR A 263 -11.32 -7.12 1.80
N THR A 264 -10.11 -7.22 1.27
CA THR A 264 -8.87 -6.85 1.97
C THR A 264 -8.27 -5.64 1.27
N PHE A 265 -7.58 -4.77 2.00
CA PHE A 265 -6.78 -3.72 1.39
C PHE A 265 -5.44 -3.52 2.10
N ILE A 266 -4.44 -3.06 1.34
CA ILE A 266 -3.20 -2.52 1.88
C ILE A 266 -3.26 -1.00 1.79
N TRP A 267 -2.84 -0.33 2.85
CA TRP A 267 -2.55 1.09 2.87
C TRP A 267 -1.03 1.27 2.98
N GLY A 268 -0.50 2.20 2.19
CA GLY A 268 0.88 2.67 2.30
C GLY A 268 0.88 4.19 2.44
N MET A 269 1.58 4.70 3.44
CA MET A 269 1.59 6.11 3.81
C MET A 269 3.02 6.63 3.84
N VAL A 270 3.21 7.87 3.40
CA VAL A 270 4.45 8.63 3.54
C VAL A 270 4.11 10.09 3.85
N GLY A 271 5.06 10.86 4.38
CA GLY A 271 4.85 12.28 4.65
C GLY A 271 5.90 12.87 5.58
N GLU A 272 5.56 14.00 6.18
CA GLU A 272 6.43 14.75 7.09
C GLU A 272 6.66 14.05 8.43
N ASN A 273 5.65 13.33 8.93
CA ASN A 273 5.71 12.63 10.21
C ASN A 273 5.14 11.21 10.08
N GLN A 274 5.32 10.42 11.14
CA GLN A 274 4.79 9.06 11.28
C GLN A 274 3.91 8.95 12.53
N ASP A 275 3.32 10.08 12.96
CA ASP A 275 2.37 10.09 14.06
C ASP A 275 1.02 9.65 13.52
N PHE A 276 0.68 8.38 13.77
CA PHE A 276 -0.53 7.77 13.24
C PHE A 276 -1.82 8.46 13.74
N ASP A 277 -1.79 9.04 14.93
CA ASP A 277 -2.96 9.69 15.53
C ASP A 277 -3.11 11.16 15.11
N ASP A 278 -2.13 11.71 14.38
CA ASP A 278 -2.12 13.08 13.88
C ASP A 278 -3.03 13.23 12.64
N MET A 279 -4.35 13.19 12.86
CA MET A 279 -5.37 13.20 11.81
C MET A 279 -6.41 14.30 12.07
N ASP A 280 -6.99 14.84 11.00
CA ASP A 280 -8.12 15.76 11.06
C ASP A 280 -9.42 14.96 10.93
N GLU A 281 -10.05 14.66 12.06
CA GLU A 281 -11.33 13.93 12.08
C GLU A 281 -12.43 14.71 11.35
N VAL A 282 -13.16 14.02 10.49
CA VAL A 282 -14.34 14.59 9.83
C VAL A 282 -15.57 14.17 10.64
N ARG A 283 -16.43 15.13 11.02
CA ARG A 283 -17.72 14.77 11.60
C ARG A 283 -18.63 14.29 10.48
N MET A 284 -19.31 13.17 10.69
CA MET A 284 -20.15 12.55 9.64
C MET A 284 -21.32 13.44 9.18
N GLN A 285 -21.75 14.38 10.01
CA GLN A 285 -22.78 15.37 9.67
C GLN A 285 -22.27 16.48 8.74
N ASP A 286 -20.95 16.64 8.60
CA ASP A 286 -20.31 17.67 7.78
C ASP A 286 -19.90 17.16 6.38
N LEU A 287 -20.07 15.86 6.10
CA LEU A 287 -19.72 15.22 4.84
C LEU A 287 -20.75 15.54 3.75
N LEU A 288 -20.31 15.92 2.54
CA LEU A 288 -21.17 16.24 1.39
C LEU A 288 -20.86 15.39 0.16
#